data_AF-A0A3D4NU30-F1
#
_entry.id   AF-A0A3D4NU30-F1
#
_cell.length_a   1.000
_cell.length_b   1.000
_cell.length_c   1.000
_cell.angle_alpha   90.00
_cell.angle_beta   90.00
_cell.angle_gamma   90.00
#
_symmetry.space_group_name_H-M   'P 1'
#
loop_
_entity.id
_entity.type
_entity.pdbx_description
1 polymer ?
#
loop_
_entity_poly.entity_id
_entity_poly.type
_entity_poly.pdbx_seq_one_letter_code
_entity_poly.pdbx_strand_id
1 'polypeptide(L)'
;QPPSPEPACVSQPLLELDLASVGVTTIIWATGFAPDYSWLEVDTFDANGKPRHQRGVSAESGIYFLGLPWQSRRGSSFIWGVWHDAKYVADHIATQRQYLAYRDAFR
;
A
#
# COMPACT_ATOMS: atom_id res chain seq x y z
N GLN A 1 36.98 -0.94 19.84
CA GLN A 1 37.34 -0.44 18.50
C GLN A 1 36.65 0.91 18.33
N PRO A 2 37.34 1.98 17.90
CA PRO A 2 36.66 3.24 17.59
C PRO A 2 35.66 3.04 16.45
N PRO A 3 34.60 3.86 16.37
CA PRO A 3 33.64 3.78 15.27
C PRO A 3 34.34 4.01 13.93
N SER A 4 33.91 3.29 12.90
CA SER A 4 34.37 3.54 11.54
C SER A 4 34.00 4.96 11.12
N PRO A 5 34.86 5.66 10.37
CA PRO A 5 34.54 6.99 9.86
C PRO A 5 33.31 6.93 8.95
N GLU A 6 32.52 8.01 8.96
CA GLU A 6 31.35 8.11 8.11
C GLU A 6 31.74 8.12 6.62
N PRO A 7 30.94 7.48 5.75
CA PRO A 7 31.18 7.53 4.32
C PRO A 7 31.02 8.96 3.78
N ALA A 8 31.79 9.30 2.73
CA ALA A 8 31.80 10.64 2.14
C ALA A 8 30.42 11.11 1.66
N CYS A 9 29.56 10.21 1.19
CA CYS A 9 28.20 10.56 0.76
C CYS A 9 27.30 11.07 1.89
N VAL A 10 27.63 10.75 3.15
CA VAL A 10 26.89 11.21 4.34
C VAL A 10 27.53 12.50 4.88
N SER A 11 28.86 12.56 4.95
CA SER A 11 29.58 13.71 5.51
C SER A 11 29.71 14.89 4.53
N GLN A 12 29.69 14.63 3.23
CA GLN A 12 29.86 15.60 2.15
C GLN A 12 28.93 15.23 0.96
N PRO A 13 27.61 15.45 1.10
CA PRO A 13 26.65 15.06 0.08
C PRO A 13 26.84 15.88 -1.22
N LEU A 14 26.72 15.20 -2.36
CA LEU A 14 26.65 15.85 -3.66
C LEU A 14 25.26 16.48 -3.83
N LEU A 15 25.20 17.82 -3.84
CA LEU A 15 23.94 18.55 -3.92
C LEU A 15 23.52 18.88 -5.36
N GLU A 16 24.50 19.00 -6.25
CA GLU A 16 24.31 19.34 -7.65
C GLU A 16 25.25 18.51 -8.52
N LEU A 17 24.79 18.13 -9.70
CA LEU A 17 25.57 17.35 -10.66
C LEU A 17 25.18 17.75 -12.09
N ASP A 18 26.13 18.27 -12.84
CA ASP A 18 25.99 18.40 -14.29
C ASP A 18 26.23 17.03 -14.93
N LEU A 19 25.13 16.36 -15.28
CA LEU A 19 25.11 15.03 -15.86
C LEU A 19 25.92 14.93 -17.16
N ALA A 20 25.92 15.98 -17.99
CA ALA A 20 26.64 15.98 -19.26
C ALA A 20 28.15 16.03 -19.01
N SER A 21 28.59 16.90 -18.09
CA SER A 21 30.01 17.04 -17.74
C SER A 21 30.64 15.76 -17.19
N VAL A 22 29.85 14.93 -16.50
CA VAL A 22 30.31 13.65 -15.92
C VAL A 22 29.98 12.43 -16.79
N GLY A 23 29.43 12.64 -17.99
CA GLY A 23 29.17 11.57 -18.96
C GLY A 23 28.00 10.64 -18.60
N VAL A 24 27.04 11.09 -17.78
CA VAL A 24 25.81 10.34 -17.50
C VAL A 24 24.86 10.48 -18.70
N THR A 25 24.55 9.37 -19.36
CA THR A 25 23.71 9.35 -20.58
C THR A 25 22.30 8.81 -20.36
N THR A 26 22.05 8.14 -19.24
CA THR A 26 20.78 7.47 -18.95
C THR A 26 20.41 7.66 -17.48
N ILE A 27 19.14 7.97 -17.23
CA ILE A 27 18.55 8.02 -15.88
C ILE A 27 17.53 6.89 -15.76
N ILE A 28 17.69 6.04 -14.75
CA ILE A 28 16.73 4.99 -14.40
C ILE A 28 15.96 5.42 -13.16
N TRP A 29 14.66 5.66 -13.32
CA TRP A 29 13.78 6.01 -12.21
C TRP A 29 13.33 4.74 -11.48
N ALA A 30 14.07 4.36 -10.44
CA ALA A 30 13.74 3.24 -9.55
C ALA A 30 13.04 3.71 -8.26
N THR A 31 12.21 4.75 -8.35
CA THR A 31 11.57 5.43 -7.20
C THR A 31 10.25 4.79 -6.74
N GLY A 32 9.90 3.62 -7.27
CA GLY A 32 8.70 2.86 -6.90
C GLY A 32 7.48 3.19 -7.76
N PHE A 33 6.29 2.90 -7.22
CA PHE A 33 4.99 3.09 -7.86
C PHE A 33 3.97 3.58 -6.83
N ALA A 34 2.84 4.10 -7.30
CA ALA A 34 1.70 4.48 -6.46
C ALA A 34 0.43 3.73 -6.91
N PRO A 35 -0.50 3.41 -6.00
CA PRO A 35 -1.79 2.88 -6.39
C PRO A 35 -2.63 3.96 -7.09
N ASP A 36 -3.39 3.57 -8.11
CA ASP A 36 -4.37 4.42 -8.78
C ASP A 36 -5.77 3.82 -8.60
N TYR A 37 -6.62 4.56 -7.89
CA TYR A 37 -8.01 4.19 -7.61
C TYR A 37 -9.02 5.06 -8.36
N SER A 38 -8.58 5.86 -9.35
CA SER A 38 -9.45 6.79 -10.11
C SER A 38 -10.65 6.12 -10.78
N TRP A 39 -10.57 4.81 -11.05
CA TRP A 39 -11.65 4.01 -11.62
C TRP A 39 -12.74 3.61 -10.62
N LEU A 40 -12.49 3.73 -9.31
CA LEU A 40 -13.41 3.30 -8.26
C LEU A 40 -14.14 4.52 -7.66
N GLU A 41 -15.38 4.75 -8.10
CA GLU A 41 -16.22 5.88 -7.67
C GLU A 41 -16.94 5.59 -6.35
N VAL A 42 -16.21 5.61 -5.22
CA VAL A 42 -16.76 5.36 -3.87
C VAL A 42 -16.17 6.31 -2.82
N ASP A 43 -16.92 6.67 -1.78
CA ASP A 43 -16.46 7.54 -0.69
C ASP A 43 -15.68 6.79 0.39
N THR A 44 -14.53 6.22 0.01
CA THR A 44 -13.64 5.56 0.97
C THR A 44 -12.19 6.02 0.93
N PHE A 45 -11.85 7.08 0.21
CA PHE A 45 -10.46 7.54 0.10
C PHE A 45 -10.18 8.74 1.02
N ASP A 46 -8.95 8.85 1.53
CA ASP A 46 -8.50 10.06 2.23
C ASP A 46 -8.06 11.15 1.24
N ALA A 47 -7.65 12.31 1.76
CA ALA A 47 -7.19 13.44 0.95
C ALA A 47 -5.95 13.14 0.09
N ASN A 48 -5.22 12.05 0.38
CA ASN A 48 -4.06 11.57 -0.37
C ASN A 48 -4.42 10.41 -1.33
N GLY A 49 -5.70 10.11 -1.52
CA GLY A 49 -6.17 9.00 -2.35
C GLY A 49 -5.95 7.62 -1.75
N LYS A 50 -5.59 7.52 -0.45
CA LYS A 50 -5.42 6.22 0.21
C LYS A 50 -6.75 5.68 0.71
N PRO A 51 -7.00 4.37 0.60
CA PRO A 51 -8.23 3.80 1.12
C PRO A 51 -8.30 3.90 2.64
N ARG A 52 -9.37 4.51 3.16
CA ARG A 52 -9.81 4.42 4.55
C ARG A 52 -10.35 3.00 4.77
N HIS A 53 -9.62 2.20 5.54
CA HIS A 53 -10.01 0.84 5.84
C HIS A 53 -9.55 0.40 7.22
N GLN A 54 -10.17 -0.65 7.76
CA GLN A 54 -9.63 -1.40 8.90
C GLN A 54 -9.29 -2.82 8.44
N ARG A 55 -7.99 -3.14 8.38
CA ARG A 55 -7.49 -4.46 7.91
C ARG A 55 -8.03 -4.90 6.54
N GLY A 56 -8.37 -3.97 5.66
CA GLY A 56 -8.94 -4.23 4.33
C GLY A 56 -10.46 -4.07 4.23
N VAL A 57 -11.17 -3.89 5.33
CA VAL A 57 -12.61 -3.58 5.30
C VAL A 57 -12.77 -2.08 5.13
N SER A 58 -13.40 -1.66 4.02
CA SER A 58 -13.67 -0.25 3.72
C SER A 58 -14.73 0.35 4.64
N ALA A 59 -14.77 1.68 4.72
CA ALA A 59 -15.94 2.38 5.27
C ALA A 59 -17.19 2.19 4.39
N GLU A 60 -17.00 2.02 3.07
CA GLU A 60 -18.08 1.76 2.12
C GLU A 60 -18.47 0.29 2.10
N SER A 61 -19.78 0.04 2.23
CA SER A 61 -20.31 -1.32 2.31
C SER A 61 -20.11 -2.07 1.00
N GLY A 62 -19.52 -3.27 1.09
CA GLY A 62 -19.24 -4.11 -0.08
C GLY A 62 -17.90 -3.84 -0.75
N ILE A 63 -17.15 -2.82 -0.32
CA ILE A 63 -15.81 -2.53 -0.81
C ILE A 63 -14.75 -3.10 0.14
N TYR A 64 -13.72 -3.72 -0.43
CA TYR A 64 -12.64 -4.34 0.31
C TYR A 64 -11.31 -4.10 -0.40
N PHE A 65 -10.25 -3.96 0.40
CA PHE A 65 -8.88 -3.76 -0.08
C PHE A 65 -8.01 -4.91 0.40
N LEU A 66 -7.04 -5.30 -0.43
CA LEU A 66 -6.12 -6.40 -0.15
C LEU A 66 -4.73 -6.09 -0.69
N GLY A 67 -3.70 -6.51 0.06
CA GLY A 67 -2.31 -6.36 -0.36
C GLY A 67 -1.72 -4.98 -0.08
N LEU A 68 -2.37 -4.15 0.74
CA LEU A 68 -1.86 -2.81 1.03
C LEU A 68 -0.60 -2.87 1.92
N PRO A 69 0.36 -1.95 1.73
CA PRO A 69 1.48 -1.80 2.65
C PRO A 69 0.96 -1.58 4.08
N TRP A 70 1.45 -2.38 5.02
CA TRP A 70 1.02 -2.31 6.43
C TRP A 70 -0.49 -2.50 6.67
N GLN A 71 -1.21 -3.21 5.80
CA GLN A 71 -2.66 -3.43 5.93
C GLN A 71 -3.06 -4.03 7.28
N SER A 72 -2.47 -5.17 7.64
CA SER A 72 -2.50 -5.69 9.01
C SER A 72 -1.09 -5.85 9.59
N ARG A 73 -0.07 -5.94 8.72
CA ARG A 73 1.32 -6.18 9.09
C ARG A 73 2.28 -5.83 7.95
N ARG A 74 3.56 -5.77 8.27
CA ARG A 74 4.63 -5.47 7.30
C ARG A 74 4.62 -6.39 6.07
N GLY A 75 4.22 -7.65 6.25
CA GLY A 75 4.16 -8.67 5.20
C GLY A 75 2.97 -8.56 4.24
N SER A 76 2.00 -7.69 4.50
CA SER A 76 0.71 -7.66 3.78
C SER A 76 0.83 -7.44 2.27
N SER A 77 1.82 -6.67 1.82
CA SER A 77 2.05 -6.39 0.39
C SER A 77 2.90 -7.45 -0.33
N PHE A 78 3.36 -8.48 0.38
CA PHE A 78 4.21 -9.53 -0.21
C PHE A 78 3.36 -10.75 -0.56
N ILE A 79 3.66 -11.42 -1.68
CA ILE A 79 3.00 -12.66 -2.11
C ILE A 79 2.95 -13.70 -0.99
N TRP A 80 4.05 -13.84 -0.24
CA TRP A 80 4.14 -14.79 0.87
C TRP A 80 3.43 -14.34 2.16
N GLY A 81 3.11 -13.04 2.29
CA GLY A 81 2.52 -12.48 3.51
C GLY A 81 1.05 -12.08 3.37
N VAL A 82 0.53 -11.88 2.15
CA VAL A 82 -0.84 -11.39 1.91
C VAL A 82 -1.92 -12.38 2.36
N TRP A 83 -1.60 -13.68 2.46
CA TRP A 83 -2.62 -14.72 2.67
C TRP A 83 -3.41 -14.57 3.98
N HIS A 84 -2.83 -14.02 5.06
CA HIS A 84 -3.61 -13.77 6.27
C HIS A 84 -4.62 -12.63 6.10
N ASP A 85 -4.28 -11.60 5.34
CA ASP A 85 -5.22 -10.52 5.01
C ASP A 85 -6.32 -11.03 4.09
N ALA A 86 -5.96 -11.87 3.12
CA ALA A 86 -6.92 -12.49 2.20
C ALA A 86 -7.91 -13.37 2.97
N LYS A 87 -7.42 -14.19 3.90
CA LYS A 87 -8.29 -14.99 4.78
C LYS A 87 -9.23 -14.12 5.58
N TYR A 88 -8.71 -13.06 6.22
CA TYR A 88 -9.52 -12.16 7.04
C TYR A 88 -10.63 -11.47 6.24
N VAL A 89 -10.29 -10.92 5.07
CA VAL A 89 -11.25 -10.25 4.18
C VAL A 89 -12.30 -11.24 3.66
N ALA A 90 -11.89 -12.45 3.27
CA ALA A 90 -12.82 -13.48 2.81
C ALA A 90 -13.80 -13.91 3.91
N ASP A 91 -13.32 -14.15 5.13
CA ASP A 91 -14.15 -14.52 6.28
C ASP A 91 -15.16 -13.39 6.61
N HIS A 92 -14.73 -12.12 6.52
CA HIS A 92 -15.62 -10.96 6.70
C HIS A 92 -16.70 -10.90 5.61
N ILE A 93 -16.34 -11.07 4.33
CA ILE A 93 -17.29 -11.07 3.21
C ILE A 93 -18.33 -12.18 3.39
N ALA A 94 -17.90 -13.39 3.74
CA ALA A 94 -18.81 -14.52 3.96
C ALA A 94 -19.81 -14.22 5.08
N THR A 95 -19.34 -13.66 6.19
CA THR A 95 -20.17 -13.26 7.33
C THR A 95 -21.19 -12.20 6.93
N GLN A 96 -20.77 -11.15 6.22
CA GLN A 96 -21.69 -10.08 5.76
C GLN A 96 -22.76 -10.62 4.80
N ARG A 97 -22.39 -11.53 3.89
CA ARG A 97 -23.37 -12.17 2.98
C ARG A 97 -24.43 -12.97 3.72
N GLN A 98 -24.05 -13.69 4.78
CA GLN A 98 -25.01 -14.42 5.62
C GLN A 98 -25.99 -13.46 6.31
N TYR A 99 -25.51 -12.35 6.86
CA TYR A 99 -26.38 -11.34 7.48
C TYR A 99 -27.34 -10.69 6.48
N LEU A 100 -26.88 -10.37 5.27
CA LEU A 100 -27.73 -9.80 4.22
C LEU A 100 -28.81 -10.80 3.79
N ALA A 101 -28.44 -12.05 3.53
CA ALA A 101 -29.40 -13.09 3.16
C ALA A 101 -30.45 -13.34 4.27
N TYR A 102 -30.04 -13.31 5.54
CA TYR A 102 -30.96 -13.36 6.67
C TYR A 102 -31.92 -12.17 6.64
N ARG A 103 -31.41 -10.93 6.53
CA ARG A 103 -32.25 -9.72 6.50
C ARG A 103 -33.27 -9.76 5.35
N ASP A 104 -32.88 -10.22 4.18
CA ASP A 104 -33.76 -10.32 3.01
C ASP A 104 -34.85 -11.39 3.19
N ALA A 105 -34.57 -12.48 3.91
CA ALA A 105 -35.56 -13.53 4.19
C ALA A 105 -36.66 -13.10 5.18
N PHE A 106 -36.41 -12.05 5.97
CA PHE A 106 -37.37 -11.47 6.91
C PHE A 106 -37.89 -10.09 6.47
N ARG A 107 -37.61 -9.70 5.22
CA ARG A 107 -38.16 -8.51 4.57
C ARG A 107 -39.40 -8.89 3.76
#